data_AF-A0A6V7KTX3-F1
#
_entry.id   AF-A0A6V7KTX3-F1
#
_cell.length_a   1.000
_cell.length_b   1.000
_cell.length_c   1.000
_cell.angle_alpha   90.00
_cell.angle_beta   90.00
_cell.angle_gamma   90.00
#
_symmetry.space_group_name_H-M   'P 1'
#
loop_
_entity.id
_entity.type
_entity.pdbx_description
1 polymer ?
#
loop_
_entity_poly.entity_id
_entity_poly.type
_entity_poly.pdbx_seq_one_letter_code
_entity_poly.pdbx_strand_id
1 'polypeptide(L)' 'CWNIQRYLGGRLSLLQNLYWPGMTFYHMLESPHYGSLYIGNGLKNFDVPFMLPTS' A
#
# COMPACT_ATOMS: atom_id res chain seq x y z
N CYS A 1 6.07 7.35 0.38
CA CYS A 1 6.56 6.16 -0.33
C CYS A 1 5.47 5.09 -0.29
N TRP A 2 5.11 4.55 -1.46
CA TRP A 2 4.06 3.55 -1.62
C TRP A 2 4.64 2.32 -2.30
N ASN A 3 4.22 1.14 -1.87
CA ASN A 3 4.50 -0.12 -2.57
C ASN A 3 3.24 -0.53 -3.34
N ILE A 4 3.39 -0.94 -4.61
CA ILE A 4 2.27 -1.35 -5.46
C ILE A 4 2.42 -2.83 -5.79
N GLN A 5 1.38 -3.60 -5.52
CA GLN A 5 1.30 -5.01 -5.85
C GLN A 5 0.08 -5.26 -6.72
N ARG A 6 0.22 -6.12 -7.73
CA ARG A 6 -0.87 -6.48 -8.64
C ARG A 6 -1.18 -7.95 -8.51
N TYR A 7 -2.47 -8.27 -8.44
CA TYR A 7 -3.02 -9.60 -8.27
C TYR A 7 -4.08 -9.87 -9.34
N LEU A 8 -4.54 -11.13 -9.42
CA LEU A 8 -5.62 -11.56 -10.32
C LEU A 8 -5.36 -11.17 -11.80
N GLY A 9 -4.14 -11.45 -12.28
CA GLY A 9 -3.74 -11.08 -13.65
C GLY A 9 -3.68 -9.57 -13.89
N GLY A 10 -3.50 -8.76 -12.85
CA GLY A 10 -3.45 -7.30 -12.92
C GLY A 10 -4.76 -6.60 -12.56
N ARG A 11 -5.88 -7.33 -12.47
CA ARG A 11 -7.21 -6.75 -12.22
C ARG A 11 -7.37 -6.20 -10.81
N LEU A 12 -6.57 -6.65 -9.85
CA LEU A 12 -6.56 -6.10 -8.50
C LEU A 12 -5.23 -5.43 -8.23
N SER A 13 -5.25 -4.13 -7.93
CA SER A 13 -4.07 -3.37 -7.51
C SER A 13 -4.17 -3.02 -6.03
N LEU A 14 -3.16 -3.39 -5.25
CA LEU A 14 -3.00 -3.02 -3.85
C LEU A 14 -1.88 -2.00 -3.72
N LEU A 15 -2.14 -0.93 -2.98
CA LEU A 15 -1.17 0.09 -2.60
C LEU A 15 -0.97 0.07 -1.09
N GLN A 16 0.27 -0.13 -0.64
CA GLN A 16 0.63 -0.18 0.77
C GLN A 16 1.46 1.05 1.13
N ASN A 17 1.08 1.75 2.21
CA ASN A 17 1.82 2.91 2.69
C ASN A 17 3.04 2.47 3.50
N LEU A 18 4.23 2.86 3.08
CA LEU A 18 5.46 2.49 3.79
C LEU A 18 5.67 3.33 5.06
N TYR A 19 5.19 4.58 5.07
CA TYR A 19 5.26 5.45 6.25
C TYR A 19 4.19 5.12 7.29
N TRP A 20 3.08 4.52 6.88
CA TRP A 20 2.00 4.13 7.79
C TRP A 20 1.75 2.62 7.65
N PRO A 21 2.58 1.78 8.30
CA PRO A 21 2.42 0.34 8.26
C PRO A 21 1.00 -0.05 8.67
N GLY A 22 0.38 -0.94 7.88
CA GLY A 22 -1.02 -1.35 8.06
C GLY A 22 -2.03 -0.55 7.25
N MET A 23 -1.64 0.55 6.60
CA MET A 23 -2.50 1.26 5.64
C MET A 23 -2.42 0.61 4.26
N THR A 24 -3.56 0.10 3.79
CA THR A 24 -3.72 -0.51 2.47
C THR A 24 -4.85 0.17 1.71
N PHE A 25 -4.61 0.48 0.44
CA PHE A 25 -5.64 0.87 -0.52
C PHE A 25 -5.75 -0.23 -1.58
N TYR A 26 -6.97 -0.52 -2.03
CA TYR A 26 -7.23 -1.45 -3.11
C TYR A 26 -8.06 -0.80 -4.21
N HIS A 27 -7.84 -1.26 -5.43
CA HIS A 27 -8.67 -0.93 -6.58
C HIS A 27 -8.80 -2.16 -7.49
N MET A 28 -10.03 -2.51 -7.82
CA MET A 28 -10.35 -3.52 -8.82
C MET A 28 -10.59 -2.82 -10.16
N LEU A 29 -9.68 -3.04 -11.10
CA LEU A 29 -9.72 -2.47 -12.45
C LEU A 29 -11.03 -2.87 -13.15
N GLU A 30 -11.49 -2.00 -14.05
CA GLU A 30 -12.72 -2.18 -14.83
C GLU A 30 -14.00 -2.24 -13.97
N SER A 31 -13.91 -1.83 -12.70
CA SER A 31 -15.04 -1.74 -11.78
C SER A 31 -14.96 -0.46 -10.93
N PRO A 32 -16.08 0.01 -10.37
CA PRO A 32 -16.08 1.10 -9.41
C PRO A 32 -15.64 0.65 -8.01
N HIS A 33 -15.17 -0.59 -7.83
CA HIS A 33 -14.77 -1.11 -6.53
C HIS A 33 -13.35 -0.65 -6.16
N TYR A 34 -13.28 0.22 -5.17
CA TYR A 34 -12.05 0.66 -4.54
C TYR A 34 -12.32 0.96 -3.07
N GLY A 35 -11.26 1.02 -2.28
CA GLY A 35 -11.36 1.36 -0.87
C GLY A 35 -10.01 1.37 -0.19
N SER A 36 -9.99 1.85 1.04
CA SER A 36 -8.83 1.80 1.91
C SER A 36 -9.21 1.24 3.26
N LEU A 37 -8.23 0.58 3.88
CA LEU A 37 -8.36 0.04 5.23
C LEU A 37 -7.04 0.29 5.97
N TYR A 38 -7.17 0.74 7.20
CA TYR A 38 -6.06 0.88 8.12
C TYR A 38 -6.23 -0.10 9.27
N ILE A 39 -5.25 -0.98 9.47
CA ILE A 39 -5.15 -1.86 10.63
C ILE A 39 -3.75 -1.70 11.21
N GLY A 40 -3.64 -0.93 12.30
CA GLY A 40 -2.36 -0.65 12.92
C GLY A 40 -2.50 0.14 14.22
N ASN A 41 -1.36 0.41 14.85
CA ASN A 41 -1.26 1.11 16.14
C ASN A 41 -1.20 2.64 16.03
N GLY A 42 -1.37 3.20 14.82
CA GLY A 42 -1.30 4.64 14.57
C GLY A 42 0.11 5.21 14.55
N LEU A 43 1.16 4.39 14.50
CA LEU A 43 2.54 4.88 14.48
C LEU A 43 3.06 5.05 13.05
N LYS A 44 3.66 6.22 12.80
CA LYS A 44 4.37 6.51 11.55
C LYS A 44 5.77 5.89 11.61
N ASN A 45 6.16 5.17 10.56
CA ASN A 45 7.50 4.63 10.39
C ASN A 45 8.43 5.71 9.81
N PHE A 46 9.27 6.31 10.65
CA PHE A 46 10.26 7.29 10.20
C PHE A 46 11.53 6.65 9.62
N ASP A 47 11.73 5.35 9.82
CA ASP A 47 12.92 4.63 9.40
C ASP A 47 12.90 4.20 7.93
N VAL A 48 11.79 4.45 7.22
CA VAL A 48 11.60 4.12 5.79
C VAL A 48 12.81 4.48 4.91
N PRO A 49 13.48 5.65 5.06
CA PRO A 49 14.67 5.98 4.25
C PRO A 49 15.85 5.03 4.45
N PHE A 50 15.96 4.39 5.61
CA PHE A 50 17.04 3.43 5.91
C PHE A 50 16.66 1.98 5.57
N MET A 51 15.36 1.72 5.31
CA MET A 51 14.84 0.39 4.95
C MET A 51 14.83 0.14 3.45
N LEU A 52 14.82 1.19 2.64
CA LEU A 52 14.79 1.09 1.18
C LEU A 52 16.20 1.16 0.60
N PRO A 53 16.52 0.39 -0.45
CA PRO A 53 17.80 0.50 -1.12
C PRO A 53 17.95 1.89 -1.74
N THR A 54 19.13 2.48 -1.60
CA THR A 54 19.52 3.69 -2.35
C THR A 54 19.61 3.32 -3.83
N SER A 55 18.74 3.91 -4.65
CA SER A 55 18.75 3.75 -6.11
C SER A 55 19.90 4.51 -6.77
#